data_AF-A0A7J4KEF0-F1
#
_entry.id   AF-A0A7J4KEF0-F1
#
_cell.length_a   1.000
_cell.length_b   1.000
_cell.length_c   1.000
_cell.angle_alpha   90.00
_cell.angle_beta   90.00
_cell.angle_gamma   90.00
#
_symmetry.space_group_name_H-M   'P 1'
#
loop_
_entity.id
_entity.type
_entity.pdbx_description
1 polymer ?
#
loop_
_entity_poly.entity_id
_entity_poly.type
_entity_poly.pdbx_seq_one_letter_code
_entity_poly.pdbx_strand_id
1 'polypeptide(L)'
;MQQEKIDFIGLIYGDVGSTKFNFTVDSRNLRKFDYVAAPHEEGYVLAQVMDIKGYSDLKFEDAITIKTNGSMPPIKSDISAYAEVIGYRDKEGHLQAPRSPFEAGAQITLAREDLIRHVLGLQAEKENGAYLGLLKGHDLPVYLNIDSLVQKHICILAKTGGGKSYACGVLIEELLKKKIPLVIIDTHGEYISLGKPNKDKKDTKNMEKFGIKPNDYSNQIVGYSPLAQ
;
A
#
# COMPACT_ATOMS: atom_id res chain seq x y z
N MET A 1 29.49 0.34 14.11
CA MET A 1 28.08 0.12 14.48
C MET A 1 27.42 1.49 14.53
N GLN A 2 26.76 1.92 13.45
CA GLN A 2 25.96 3.14 13.48
C GLN A 2 24.68 2.81 14.25
N GLN A 3 24.39 3.56 15.31
CA GLN A 3 23.08 3.54 15.97
C GLN A 3 22.04 3.89 14.92
N GLU A 4 21.23 2.90 14.55
CA GLU A 4 20.08 3.11 13.67
C GLU A 4 19.18 4.15 14.32
N LYS A 5 18.94 5.24 13.59
CA LYS A 5 18.04 6.30 14.03
C LYS A 5 16.65 5.70 14.06
N ILE A 6 16.16 5.37 15.25
CA ILE A 6 14.77 4.95 15.44
C ILE A 6 13.91 6.14 15.02
N ASP A 7 13.20 6.01 13.90
CA ASP A 7 12.29 7.04 13.38
C ASP A 7 11.03 7.07 14.24
N PHE A 8 11.19 7.59 15.45
CA PHE A 8 10.13 7.85 16.40
C PHE A 8 9.08 8.78 15.79
N ILE A 9 7.81 8.38 15.91
CA ILE A 9 6.67 9.14 15.39
C ILE A 9 5.87 9.78 16.52
N GLY A 10 5.71 9.10 17.66
CA GLY A 10 4.94 9.61 18.79
C GLY A 10 4.57 8.52 19.79
N LEU A 11 3.62 8.83 20.67
CA LEU A 11 3.25 7.98 21.81
C LEU A 11 1.79 7.55 21.73
N ILE A 12 1.51 6.29 22.02
CA ILE A 12 0.13 5.78 22.18
C ILE A 12 -0.55 6.49 23.35
N TYR A 13 -1.82 6.87 23.20
CA TYR A 13 -2.59 7.48 24.29
C TYR A 13 -4.09 7.12 24.25
N GLY A 14 -4.78 7.38 25.36
CA GLY A 14 -6.22 7.19 25.51
C GLY A 14 -6.61 5.74 25.75
N ASP A 15 -7.81 5.36 25.32
CA ASP A 15 -8.29 3.98 25.41
C ASP A 15 -7.64 3.13 24.31
N VAL A 16 -6.77 2.21 24.73
CA VAL A 16 -5.93 1.39 23.84
C VAL A 16 -6.48 -0.03 23.76
N GLY A 17 -6.70 -0.52 22.54
CA GLY A 17 -7.13 -1.90 22.27
C GLY A 17 -6.06 -2.70 21.53
N SER A 18 -6.28 -4.00 21.37
CA SER A 18 -5.37 -4.88 20.63
C SER A 18 -5.46 -4.75 19.12
N THR A 19 -6.55 -4.13 18.61
CA THR A 19 -6.85 -4.00 17.18
C THR A 19 -6.68 -2.59 16.64
N LYS A 20 -6.62 -1.59 17.51
CA LYS A 20 -6.54 -0.18 17.13
C LYS A 20 -6.10 0.69 18.29
N PHE A 21 -5.50 1.82 17.99
CA PHE A 21 -5.05 2.80 18.98
C PHE A 21 -4.92 4.20 18.39
N ASN A 22 -4.91 5.20 19.27
CA ASN A 22 -4.55 6.57 18.93
C ASN A 22 -3.12 6.85 19.40
N PHE A 23 -2.41 7.72 18.70
CA PHE A 23 -1.07 8.14 19.09
C PHE A 23 -0.81 9.61 18.71
N THR A 24 0.07 10.27 19.46
CA THR A 24 0.55 11.62 19.13
C THR A 24 1.39 11.58 17.86
N VAL A 25 1.50 12.69 17.15
CA VAL A 25 2.34 12.78 15.95
C VAL A 25 3.33 13.92 16.09
N ASP A 26 4.58 13.55 16.33
CA ASP A 26 5.71 14.48 16.48
C ASP A 26 6.44 14.66 15.13
N SER A 27 6.34 13.68 14.24
CA SER A 27 6.93 13.72 12.90
C SER A 27 5.99 14.35 11.87
N ARG A 28 6.46 15.40 11.19
CA ARG A 28 5.70 16.10 10.13
C ARG A 28 5.53 15.28 8.84
N ASN A 29 6.19 14.13 8.73
CA ASN A 29 6.21 13.35 7.49
C ASN A 29 5.19 12.21 7.46
N LEU A 30 4.49 11.95 8.56
CA LEU A 30 3.48 10.91 8.64
C LEU A 30 2.28 11.24 7.75
N ARG A 31 1.84 10.27 6.95
CA ARG A 31 0.70 10.39 6.05
C ARG A 31 -0.31 9.28 6.34
N LYS A 32 -1.55 9.55 5.92
CA LYS A 32 -2.59 8.53 5.88
C LYS A 32 -2.14 7.37 4.97
N PHE A 33 -2.39 6.15 5.43
CA PHE A 33 -1.96 4.87 4.88
C PHE A 33 -0.51 4.46 5.10
N ASP A 34 0.31 5.30 5.74
CA ASP A 34 1.64 4.87 6.17
C ASP A 34 1.54 3.72 7.18
N TYR A 35 2.54 2.86 7.18
CA TYR A 35 2.68 1.80 8.17
C TYR A 35 3.55 2.24 9.34
N VAL A 36 3.13 1.86 10.54
CA VAL A 36 3.84 2.10 11.79
C VAL A 36 4.10 0.79 12.52
N ALA A 37 5.17 0.76 13.30
CA ALA A 37 5.53 -0.35 14.16
C ALA A 37 5.27 0.03 15.61
N ALA A 38 4.44 -0.78 16.28
CA ALA A 38 4.09 -0.63 17.68
C ALA A 38 4.76 -1.76 18.50
N PRO A 39 5.50 -1.43 19.58
CA PRO A 39 6.06 -2.44 20.46
C PRO A 39 4.93 -3.12 21.25
N HIS A 40 5.04 -4.43 21.39
CA HIS A 40 4.08 -5.27 22.09
C HIS A 40 4.79 -6.52 22.67
N GLU A 41 4.12 -7.29 23.53
CA GLU A 41 4.72 -8.47 24.18
C GLU A 41 5.15 -9.56 23.18
N GLU A 42 4.50 -9.68 22.02
CA GLU A 42 4.91 -10.60 20.95
C GLU A 42 5.93 -9.98 19.97
N GLY A 43 6.45 -8.78 20.26
CA GLY A 43 7.42 -8.05 19.45
C GLY A 43 6.82 -6.83 18.75
N TYR A 44 7.42 -6.43 17.63
CA TYR A 44 6.91 -5.30 16.84
C TYR A 44 5.72 -5.72 15.99
N VAL A 45 4.59 -5.05 16.20
CA VAL A 45 3.34 -5.28 15.49
C VAL A 45 3.15 -4.19 14.44
N LEU A 46 2.74 -4.60 13.24
CA LEU A 46 2.44 -3.68 12.15
C LEU A 46 1.03 -3.11 12.31
N ALA A 47 0.90 -1.80 12.19
CA ALA A 47 -0.37 -1.10 12.09
C ALA A 47 -0.35 -0.11 10.91
N GLN A 48 -1.52 0.22 10.37
CA GLN A 48 -1.67 1.20 9.30
C GLN A 48 -2.38 2.45 9.82
N VAL A 49 -1.84 3.63 9.48
CA VAL A 49 -2.45 4.92 9.80
C VAL A 49 -3.70 5.13 8.97
N MET A 50 -4.85 5.19 9.62
CA MET A 50 -6.15 5.31 8.96
C MET A 50 -6.65 6.75 8.93
N ASP A 51 -6.27 7.57 9.91
CA ASP A 51 -6.63 8.99 9.94
C ASP A 51 -5.60 9.84 10.70
N ILE A 52 -5.50 11.11 10.34
CA ILE A 52 -4.64 12.10 11.01
C ILE A 52 -5.47 13.36 11.25
N LYS A 53 -5.57 13.80 12.50
CA LYS A 53 -6.38 14.95 12.91
C LYS A 53 -5.52 15.97 13.63
N GLY A 54 -5.66 17.22 13.22
CA GLY A 54 -5.12 18.37 13.94
C GLY A 54 -6.12 18.86 14.98
N TYR A 55 -5.65 19.10 16.19
CA TYR A 55 -6.39 19.68 17.29
C TYR A 55 -5.79 21.04 17.59
N SER A 56 -6.60 22.10 17.54
CA SER A 56 -6.16 23.44 17.90
C SER A 56 -7.07 24.07 18.94
N ASP A 57 -6.51 25.00 19.70
CA ASP A 57 -7.23 25.85 20.64
C ASP A 57 -7.85 27.10 19.98
N LEU A 58 -7.76 27.22 18.65
CA LEU A 58 -8.28 28.36 17.89
C LEU A 58 -9.81 28.44 18.00
N LYS A 59 -10.31 29.51 18.62
CA LYS A 59 -11.75 29.78 18.74
C LYS A 59 -12.27 30.51 17.51
N PHE A 60 -13.59 30.48 17.35
CA PHE A 60 -14.29 31.15 16.25
C PHE A 60 -14.06 32.67 16.24
N GLU A 61 -14.06 33.30 17.41
CA GLU A 61 -13.82 34.75 17.57
C GLU A 61 -12.41 35.13 17.11
N ASP A 62 -11.39 34.37 17.55
CA ASP A 62 -10.00 34.56 17.13
C ASP A 62 -9.86 34.40 15.61
N ALA A 63 -10.57 33.44 15.00
CA ALA A 63 -10.58 33.26 13.54
C ALA A 63 -11.17 34.47 12.80
N ILE A 64 -12.21 35.12 13.35
CA ILE A 64 -12.79 36.35 12.80
C ILE A 64 -11.80 37.51 12.90
N THR A 65 -11.10 37.64 14.03
CA THR A 65 -10.09 38.68 14.25
C THR A 65 -8.92 38.52 13.28
N ILE A 66 -8.43 37.29 13.08
CA ILE A 66 -7.40 36.98 12.09
C ILE A 66 -7.86 37.41 10.69
N LYS A 67 -9.10 37.06 10.31
CA LYS A 67 -9.65 37.38 9.00
C LYS A 67 -9.79 38.89 8.75
N THR A 68 -10.14 39.64 9.78
CA THR A 68 -10.44 41.08 9.66
C THR A 68 -9.19 41.95 9.80
N ASN A 69 -8.32 41.62 10.74
CA ASN A 69 -7.21 42.49 11.15
C ASN A 69 -5.82 41.91 10.82
N GLY A 70 -5.73 40.68 10.30
CA GLY A 70 -4.48 40.03 9.93
C GLY A 70 -3.55 39.66 11.10
N SER A 71 -3.94 39.99 12.34
CA SER A 71 -3.16 39.67 13.54
C SER A 71 -3.44 38.23 13.96
N MET A 72 -2.38 37.42 14.03
CA MET A 72 -2.45 36.01 14.40
C MET A 72 -2.02 35.83 15.86
N PRO A 73 -2.95 35.53 16.80
CA PRO A 73 -2.57 35.15 18.16
C PRO A 73 -1.79 33.82 18.15
N PRO A 74 -1.02 33.51 19.20
CA PRO A 74 -0.39 32.21 19.32
C PRO A 74 -1.46 31.12 19.39
N ILE A 75 -1.47 30.22 18.41
CA ILE A 75 -2.36 29.06 18.35
C ILE A 75 -1.55 27.83 18.75
N LYS A 76 -2.02 27.09 19.75
CA LYS A 76 -1.48 25.76 20.04
C LYS A 76 -2.18 24.76 19.15
N SER A 77 -1.41 24.01 18.38
CA SER A 77 -1.92 22.92 17.56
C SER A 77 -1.13 21.64 17.81
N ASP A 78 -1.83 20.56 18.14
CA ASP A 78 -1.28 19.22 18.29
C ASP A 78 -1.87 18.31 17.22
N ILE A 79 -1.14 17.25 16.85
CA ILE A 79 -1.60 16.28 15.85
C ILE A 79 -1.74 14.92 16.53
N SER A 80 -2.83 14.23 16.22
CA SER A 80 -3.06 12.86 16.62
C SER A 80 -3.44 12.02 15.41
N ALA A 81 -3.01 10.77 15.42
CA ALA A 81 -3.30 9.79 14.41
C ALA A 81 -4.02 8.58 15.00
N TYR A 82 -4.86 7.97 14.17
CA TYR A 82 -5.57 6.74 14.45
C TYR A 82 -5.00 5.64 13.58
N ALA A 83 -4.58 4.52 14.18
CA ALA A 83 -4.05 3.37 13.46
C ALA A 83 -4.86 2.09 13.75
N GLU A 84 -4.99 1.26 12.71
CA GLU A 84 -5.57 -0.08 12.79
C GLU A 84 -4.47 -1.13 12.68
N VAL A 85 -4.52 -2.11 13.57
CA VAL A 85 -3.52 -3.17 13.69
C VAL A 85 -3.74 -4.21 12.61
N ILE A 86 -2.67 -4.50 11.87
CA ILE A 86 -2.64 -5.58 10.89
C ILE A 86 -2.20 -6.87 11.58
N GLY A 87 -1.19 -6.76 12.44
CA GLY A 87 -0.70 -7.87 13.25
C GLY A 87 0.80 -8.11 13.12
N TYR A 88 1.21 -9.31 13.50
CA TYR A 88 2.57 -9.81 13.41
C TYR A 88 2.54 -11.22 12.81
N ARG A 89 3.70 -11.77 12.41
CA ARG A 89 3.78 -13.19 12.06
C ARG A 89 4.47 -13.98 13.16
N ASP A 90 3.87 -15.12 13.52
CA ASP A 90 4.48 -16.03 14.47
C ASP A 90 5.66 -16.80 13.87
N LYS A 91 6.25 -17.71 14.66
CA LYS A 91 7.39 -18.54 14.24
C LYS A 91 7.07 -19.48 13.08
N GLU A 92 5.80 -19.79 12.87
CA GLU A 92 5.31 -20.62 11.76
C GLU A 92 5.01 -19.77 10.51
N GLY A 93 5.10 -18.45 10.63
CA GLY A 93 4.83 -17.50 9.56
C GLY A 93 3.36 -17.19 9.38
N HIS A 94 2.47 -17.58 10.31
CA HIS A 94 1.05 -17.24 10.24
C HIS A 94 0.83 -15.81 10.73
N LEU A 95 -0.05 -15.07 10.04
CA LEU A 95 -0.44 -13.73 10.48
C LEU A 95 -1.35 -13.86 11.72
N GLN A 96 -0.93 -13.24 12.82
CA GLN A 96 -1.62 -13.23 14.11
C GLN A 96 -2.00 -11.79 14.49
N ALA A 97 -3.13 -11.67 15.18
CA ALA A 97 -3.51 -10.45 15.86
C ALA A 97 -3.05 -10.50 17.33
N PRO A 98 -2.56 -9.38 17.90
CA PRO A 98 -2.31 -9.29 19.34
C PRO A 98 -3.58 -9.60 20.14
N ARG A 99 -3.42 -10.29 21.27
CA ARG A 99 -4.55 -10.69 22.13
C ARG A 99 -4.72 -9.84 23.38
N SER A 100 -3.74 -9.00 23.66
CA SER A 100 -3.71 -8.01 24.74
C SER A 100 -3.65 -6.60 24.16
N PRO A 101 -4.07 -5.56 24.91
CA PRO A 101 -3.97 -4.19 24.45
C PRO A 101 -2.51 -3.70 24.47
N PHE A 102 -2.21 -2.74 23.61
CA PHE A 102 -0.93 -2.02 23.69
C PHE A 102 -0.87 -1.15 24.95
N GLU A 103 0.34 -0.81 25.37
CA GLU A 103 0.55 0.07 26.51
C GLU A 103 0.35 1.55 26.13
N ALA A 104 -0.41 2.28 26.94
CA ALA A 104 -0.45 3.74 26.83
C ALA A 104 0.92 4.32 27.19
N GLY A 105 1.39 5.28 26.39
CA GLY A 105 2.74 5.84 26.46
C GLY A 105 3.78 5.05 25.66
N ALA A 106 3.43 3.92 25.03
CA ALA A 106 4.35 3.18 24.18
C ALA A 106 4.78 4.03 22.97
N GLN A 107 6.08 3.93 22.61
CA GLN A 107 6.66 4.65 21.49
C GLN A 107 6.34 3.96 20.16
N ILE A 108 5.73 4.71 19.24
CA ILE A 108 5.46 4.29 17.87
C ILE A 108 6.58 4.76 16.95
N THR A 109 6.95 3.92 16.01
CA THR A 109 8.01 4.20 15.02
C THR A 109 7.51 3.95 13.60
N LEU A 110 8.16 4.52 12.59
CA LEU A 110 7.86 4.19 11.19
C LEU A 110 8.18 2.71 10.95
N ALA A 111 7.25 2.00 10.31
CA ALA A 111 7.50 0.62 9.96
C ALA A 111 8.57 0.56 8.87
N ARG A 112 9.63 -0.21 9.14
CA ARG A 112 10.65 -0.50 8.14
C ARG A 112 10.09 -1.40 7.05
N GLU A 113 10.66 -1.29 5.86
CA GLU A 113 10.28 -2.10 4.69
C GLU A 113 10.32 -3.61 4.97
N ASP A 114 11.30 -4.09 5.72
CA ASP A 114 11.42 -5.50 6.09
C ASP A 114 10.24 -5.98 6.95
N LEU A 115 9.82 -5.19 7.94
CA LEU A 115 8.64 -5.50 8.75
C LEU A 115 7.36 -5.49 7.91
N ILE A 116 7.19 -4.47 7.05
CA ILE A 116 6.03 -4.35 6.17
C ILE A 116 5.92 -5.59 5.27
N ARG A 117 7.02 -5.94 4.57
CA ARG A 117 7.07 -7.10 3.68
C ARG A 117 6.78 -8.39 4.43
N HIS A 118 7.42 -8.56 5.58
CA HIS A 118 7.26 -9.75 6.40
C HIS A 118 5.80 -9.93 6.82
N VAL A 119 5.20 -8.96 7.47
CA VAL A 119 3.82 -9.07 7.99
C VAL A 119 2.81 -9.20 6.86
N LEU A 120 2.91 -8.39 5.80
CA LEU A 120 2.00 -8.47 4.65
C LEU A 120 2.21 -9.74 3.78
N GLY A 121 3.28 -10.51 4.00
CA GLY A 121 3.56 -11.71 3.23
C GLY A 121 4.07 -11.42 1.81
N LEU A 122 4.70 -10.26 1.61
CA LEU A 122 5.25 -9.81 0.33
C LEU A 122 6.67 -10.36 0.15
N GLN A 123 6.78 -11.68 0.04
CA GLN A 123 8.05 -12.43 -0.04
C GLN A 123 8.49 -12.75 -1.47
N ALA A 124 7.64 -12.50 -2.47
CA ALA A 124 8.02 -12.75 -3.86
C ALA A 124 9.00 -11.68 -4.33
N GLU A 125 9.94 -12.11 -5.16
CA GLU A 125 10.97 -11.27 -5.74
C GLU A 125 10.74 -11.13 -7.24
N LYS A 126 11.52 -10.28 -7.90
CA LYS A 126 11.38 -10.03 -9.34
C LYS A 126 11.57 -11.29 -10.20
N GLU A 127 12.41 -12.22 -9.75
CA GLU A 127 12.76 -13.45 -10.46
C GLU A 127 11.61 -14.44 -10.52
N ASN A 128 10.83 -14.57 -9.43
CA ASN A 128 9.75 -15.56 -9.27
C ASN A 128 8.35 -14.96 -9.04
N GLY A 129 8.24 -13.63 -9.08
CA GLY A 129 7.02 -12.90 -8.86
C GLY A 129 6.47 -12.19 -10.09
N ALA A 130 5.17 -11.95 -10.07
CA ALA A 130 4.44 -11.06 -10.97
C ALA A 130 4.37 -9.67 -10.33
N TYR A 131 4.96 -8.67 -10.99
CA TYR A 131 4.96 -7.29 -10.51
C TYR A 131 3.58 -6.65 -10.65
N LEU A 132 2.98 -6.27 -9.52
CA LEU A 132 1.65 -5.64 -9.50
C LEU A 132 1.72 -4.10 -9.49
N GLY A 133 2.81 -3.54 -8.96
CA GLY A 133 2.99 -2.09 -8.80
C GLY A 133 3.64 -1.74 -7.47
N LEU A 134 3.39 -0.52 -6.99
CA LEU A 134 3.90 -0.01 -5.72
C LEU A 134 2.85 -0.10 -4.62
N LEU A 135 3.27 -0.43 -3.41
CA LEU A 135 2.41 -0.37 -2.23
C LEU A 135 1.97 1.08 -2.00
N LYS A 136 0.66 1.29 -1.82
CA LYS A 136 0.09 2.64 -1.74
C LYS A 136 0.76 3.46 -0.62
N GLY A 137 1.30 4.62 -0.97
CA GLY A 137 1.98 5.51 -0.02
C GLY A 137 3.48 5.25 0.12
N HIS A 138 3.99 4.17 -0.46
CA HIS A 138 5.37 3.73 -0.34
C HIS A 138 6.00 3.51 -1.71
N ASP A 139 7.32 3.74 -1.82
CA ASP A 139 8.10 3.35 -2.99
C ASP A 139 8.54 1.88 -2.89
N LEU A 140 7.60 1.02 -2.46
CA LEU A 140 7.82 -0.41 -2.20
C LEU A 140 7.22 -1.26 -3.32
N PRO A 141 8.03 -1.92 -4.17
CA PRO A 141 7.55 -2.83 -5.21
C PRO A 141 6.84 -4.05 -4.62
N VAL A 142 5.65 -4.33 -5.14
CA VAL A 142 4.82 -5.48 -4.77
C VAL A 142 4.88 -6.53 -5.89
N TYR A 143 5.38 -7.70 -5.52
CA TYR A 143 5.38 -8.89 -6.37
C TYR A 143 4.46 -9.94 -5.76
N LEU A 144 3.68 -10.61 -6.61
CA LEU A 144 2.88 -11.77 -6.24
C LEU A 144 3.58 -13.04 -6.68
N ASN A 145 3.68 -14.04 -5.82
CA ASN A 145 4.32 -15.32 -6.15
C ASN A 145 3.57 -16.03 -7.28
N ILE A 146 4.25 -16.29 -8.40
CA ILE A 146 3.61 -16.86 -9.60
C ILE A 146 3.06 -18.27 -9.35
N ASP A 147 3.80 -19.11 -8.63
CA ASP A 147 3.34 -20.48 -8.34
C ASP A 147 2.01 -20.46 -7.58
N SER A 148 1.88 -19.55 -6.61
CA SER A 148 0.64 -19.33 -5.87
C SER A 148 -0.48 -18.82 -6.77
N LEU A 149 -0.17 -17.93 -7.73
CA LEU A 149 -1.15 -17.42 -8.69
C LEU A 149 -1.67 -18.49 -9.64
N VAL A 150 -0.81 -19.43 -10.06
CA VAL A 150 -1.15 -20.50 -11.01
C VAL A 150 -1.82 -21.69 -10.32
N GLN A 151 -1.38 -22.05 -9.12
CA GLN A 151 -1.88 -23.22 -8.38
C GLN A 151 -3.18 -22.94 -7.62
N LYS A 152 -3.48 -21.67 -7.30
CA LYS A 152 -4.69 -21.28 -6.56
C LYS A 152 -5.61 -20.43 -7.43
N HIS A 153 -6.88 -20.33 -7.05
CA HIS A 153 -7.84 -19.50 -7.76
C HIS A 153 -7.71 -18.02 -7.36
N ILE A 154 -7.77 -17.13 -8.34
CA ILE A 154 -7.75 -15.67 -8.14
C ILE A 154 -9.08 -15.09 -8.62
N CYS A 155 -9.60 -14.11 -7.88
CA CYS A 155 -10.74 -13.32 -8.30
C CYS A 155 -10.40 -11.83 -8.24
N ILE A 156 -10.54 -11.11 -9.37
CA ILE A 156 -10.35 -9.66 -9.43
C ILE A 156 -11.73 -9.00 -9.47
N LEU A 157 -12.09 -8.32 -8.38
CA LEU A 157 -13.40 -7.67 -8.20
C LEU A 157 -13.23 -6.15 -8.19
N ALA A 158 -13.96 -5.45 -9.05
CA ALA A 158 -14.06 -3.99 -9.01
C ALA A 158 -15.36 -3.52 -9.66
N LYS A 159 -15.83 -2.32 -9.28
CA LYS A 159 -16.89 -1.61 -10.01
C LYS A 159 -16.42 -1.21 -11.41
N THR A 160 -17.35 -0.89 -12.31
CA THR A 160 -17.02 -0.32 -13.63
C THR A 160 -16.13 0.91 -13.49
N GLY A 161 -15.06 0.99 -14.27
CA GLY A 161 -14.03 2.04 -14.16
C GLY A 161 -13.08 1.89 -12.97
N GLY A 162 -13.22 0.84 -12.15
CA GLY A 162 -12.36 0.57 -10.99
C GLY A 162 -11.02 -0.10 -11.33
N GLY A 163 -10.71 -0.28 -12.62
CA GLY A 163 -9.43 -0.86 -13.06
C GLY A 163 -9.37 -2.38 -13.14
N LYS A 164 -10.52 -3.10 -13.16
CA LYS A 164 -10.57 -4.57 -13.28
C LYS A 164 -9.76 -5.10 -14.48
N SER A 165 -10.09 -4.64 -15.69
CA SER A 165 -9.42 -5.10 -16.92
C SER A 165 -7.96 -4.66 -16.97
N TYR A 166 -7.63 -3.49 -16.40
CA TYR A 166 -6.24 -3.03 -16.28
C TYR A 166 -5.42 -3.94 -15.37
N ALA A 167 -5.90 -4.24 -14.16
CA ALA A 167 -5.23 -5.14 -13.22
C ALA A 167 -5.10 -6.56 -13.79
N CYS A 168 -6.13 -7.03 -14.51
CA CYS A 168 -6.08 -8.30 -15.24
C CYS A 168 -4.99 -8.27 -16.32
N GLY A 169 -4.92 -7.20 -17.12
CA GLY A 169 -3.89 -6.99 -18.13
C GLY A 169 -2.47 -7.01 -17.56
N VAL A 170 -2.25 -6.33 -16.43
CA VAL A 170 -0.96 -6.37 -15.70
C VAL A 170 -0.58 -7.80 -15.32
N LEU A 171 -1.50 -8.57 -14.73
CA LEU A 171 -1.22 -9.97 -14.38
C LEU A 171 -0.94 -10.83 -15.62
N ILE A 172 -1.71 -10.65 -16.70
CA ILE A 172 -1.49 -11.36 -17.97
C ILE A 172 -0.09 -11.04 -18.52
N GLU A 173 0.32 -9.77 -18.54
CA GLU A 173 1.67 -9.37 -18.97
C GLU A 173 2.76 -10.04 -18.15
N GLU A 174 2.62 -10.05 -16.82
CA GLU A 174 3.60 -10.68 -15.93
C GLU A 174 3.69 -12.19 -16.14
N LEU A 175 2.57 -12.87 -16.40
CA LEU A 175 2.54 -14.30 -16.73
C LEU A 175 3.16 -14.58 -18.10
N LEU A 176 2.90 -13.72 -19.10
CA LEU A 176 3.52 -13.81 -20.43
C LEU A 176 5.04 -13.60 -20.39
N LYS A 177 5.55 -12.65 -19.59
CA LYS A 177 7.01 -12.46 -19.37
C LYS A 177 7.68 -13.74 -18.87
N LYS A 178 6.93 -14.57 -18.14
CA LYS A 178 7.39 -15.80 -17.51
C LYS A 178 7.05 -17.04 -18.34
N LYS A 179 6.51 -16.84 -19.56
CA LYS A 179 6.12 -17.88 -20.52
C LYS A 179 5.13 -18.89 -19.94
N ILE A 180 4.26 -18.43 -19.05
CA ILE A 180 3.17 -19.24 -18.52
C ILE A 180 2.08 -19.35 -19.60
N PRO A 181 1.62 -20.56 -19.95
CA PRO A 181 0.51 -20.73 -20.89
C PRO A 181 -0.79 -20.13 -20.34
N LEU A 182 -1.51 -19.39 -21.17
CA LEU A 182 -2.76 -18.71 -20.80
C LEU A 182 -3.85 -18.99 -21.83
N VAL A 183 -5.09 -19.14 -21.35
CA VAL A 183 -6.30 -19.10 -22.17
C VAL A 183 -7.17 -17.99 -21.63
N ILE A 184 -7.49 -17.01 -22.48
CA ILE A 184 -8.27 -15.84 -22.10
C ILE A 184 -9.59 -15.87 -22.88
N ILE A 185 -10.70 -15.89 -22.14
CA ILE A 185 -12.03 -15.72 -22.70
C ILE A 185 -12.37 -14.24 -22.61
N ASP A 186 -12.20 -13.53 -23.72
CA ASP A 186 -12.35 -12.08 -23.78
C ASP A 186 -13.64 -11.68 -24.49
N THR A 187 -14.66 -11.30 -23.71
CA THR A 187 -15.96 -10.90 -24.23
C THR A 187 -15.97 -9.48 -24.82
N HIS A 188 -14.96 -8.66 -24.53
CA HIS A 188 -14.90 -7.26 -24.92
C HIS A 188 -13.74 -6.95 -25.89
N GLY A 189 -12.81 -7.88 -26.09
CA GLY A 189 -11.66 -7.72 -26.97
C GLY A 189 -10.58 -6.78 -26.41
N GLU A 190 -10.53 -6.59 -25.09
CA GLU A 190 -9.59 -5.69 -24.41
C GLU A 190 -8.15 -6.21 -24.47
N TYR A 191 -7.93 -7.53 -24.41
CA TYR A 191 -6.60 -8.12 -24.22
C TYR A 191 -5.82 -8.34 -25.52
N ILE A 192 -6.46 -8.21 -26.69
CA ILE A 192 -5.76 -8.23 -28.00
C ILE A 192 -4.74 -7.07 -28.09
N SER A 193 -4.99 -5.98 -27.36
CA SER A 193 -4.11 -4.81 -27.30
C SER A 193 -2.71 -5.12 -26.73
N LEU A 194 -2.56 -6.18 -25.94
CA LEU A 194 -1.27 -6.64 -25.39
C LEU A 194 -0.26 -7.02 -26.48
N GLY A 195 -0.73 -7.33 -27.69
CA GLY A 195 0.12 -7.56 -28.86
C GLY A 195 0.74 -6.29 -29.45
N LYS A 196 0.57 -5.12 -28.82
CA LYS A 196 1.14 -3.84 -29.28
C LYS A 196 1.75 -3.09 -28.10
N PRO A 197 2.94 -2.50 -28.26
CA PRO A 197 3.52 -1.67 -27.21
C PRO A 197 2.68 -0.42 -26.98
N ASN A 198 2.51 -0.03 -25.71
CA ASN A 198 1.84 1.21 -25.35
C ASN A 198 2.65 2.42 -25.87
N LYS A 199 1.96 3.34 -26.58
CA LYS A 199 2.53 4.55 -27.18
C LYS A 199 1.97 5.84 -26.56
N ASP A 200 1.09 5.72 -25.56
CA ASP A 200 0.52 6.88 -24.89
C ASP A 200 1.62 7.62 -24.11
N LYS A 201 1.75 8.93 -24.36
CA LYS A 201 2.82 9.76 -23.77
C LYS A 201 2.67 9.90 -22.26
N LYS A 202 1.43 9.97 -21.76
CA LYS A 202 1.15 10.12 -20.32
C LYS A 202 1.50 8.83 -19.60
N ASP A 203 1.11 7.68 -20.16
CA ASP A 203 1.46 6.38 -19.60
C ASP A 203 2.96 6.13 -19.63
N THR A 204 3.63 6.45 -20.74
CA THR A 204 5.10 6.30 -20.86
C THR A 204 5.83 7.09 -19.78
N LYS A 205 5.38 8.30 -19.43
CA LYS A 205 5.94 9.07 -18.32
C LYS A 205 5.68 8.40 -16.96
N ASN A 206 4.51 7.82 -16.77
CA ASN A 206 4.18 7.10 -15.54
C ASN A 206 4.99 5.80 -15.39
N MET A 207 5.40 5.15 -16.49
CA MET A 207 6.19 3.92 -16.44
C MET A 207 7.51 4.08 -15.69
N GLU A 208 8.14 5.27 -15.74
CA GLU A 208 9.37 5.57 -14.99
C GLU A 208 9.17 5.38 -13.48
N LYS A 209 8.04 5.87 -12.94
CA LYS A 209 7.68 5.70 -11.53
C LYS A 209 7.60 4.22 -11.13
N PHE A 210 7.11 3.38 -12.03
CA PHE A 210 6.94 1.95 -11.77
C PHE A 210 8.12 1.09 -12.20
N GLY A 211 9.17 1.69 -12.79
CA GLY A 211 10.34 0.95 -13.28
C GLY A 211 10.05 -0.01 -14.43
N ILE A 212 9.01 0.26 -15.23
CA ILE A 212 8.57 -0.61 -16.34
C ILE A 212 8.84 0.03 -17.71
N LYS A 213 8.71 -0.78 -18.77
CA LYS A 213 8.86 -0.36 -20.17
C LYS A 213 7.74 -0.97 -21.02
N PRO A 214 7.36 -0.35 -22.14
CA PRO A 214 6.40 -0.94 -23.07
C PRO A 214 6.95 -2.26 -23.62
N ASN A 215 6.09 -3.26 -23.77
CA ASN A 215 6.42 -4.55 -24.37
C ASN A 215 5.45 -4.90 -25.51
N ASP A 216 5.89 -5.79 -26.39
CA ASP A 216 5.08 -6.32 -27.49
C ASP A 216 4.99 -7.84 -27.32
N TYR A 217 3.76 -8.34 -27.13
CA TYR A 217 3.50 -9.78 -26.98
C TYR A 217 2.84 -10.41 -28.21
N SER A 218 2.86 -9.75 -29.38
CA SER A 218 2.25 -10.26 -30.62
C SER A 218 2.69 -11.68 -30.98
N ASN A 219 3.96 -12.01 -30.75
CA ASN A 219 4.51 -13.34 -31.02
C ASN A 219 4.07 -14.43 -30.01
N GLN A 220 3.42 -14.06 -28.91
CA GLN A 220 2.92 -14.99 -27.88
C GLN A 220 1.39 -15.08 -27.85
N ILE A 221 0.69 -14.21 -28.59
CA ILE A 221 -0.77 -14.10 -28.56
C ILE A 221 -1.33 -14.60 -29.88
N VAL A 222 -2.21 -15.60 -29.79
CA VAL A 222 -3.01 -16.06 -30.92
C VAL A 222 -4.48 -15.76 -30.60
N GLY A 223 -5.09 -14.88 -31.39
CA GLY A 223 -6.49 -14.49 -31.23
C GLY A 223 -7.41 -15.35 -32.09
N TYR A 224 -8.50 -15.83 -31.50
CA TYR A 224 -9.59 -16.49 -32.21
C TYR A 224 -10.85 -15.64 -32.04
N SER A 225 -11.40 -15.12 -33.14
CA SER A 225 -12.62 -14.33 -33.13
C SER A 225 -13.57 -14.81 -34.23
N PRO A 226 -14.87 -14.99 -33.95
CA PRO A 226 -15.86 -15.34 -34.97
C PRO A 226 -15.99 -14.30 -36.09
N LEU A 227 -15.58 -13.04 -35.83
CA LEU A 227 -15.72 -11.91 -36.76
C LEU A 227 -14.49 -11.73 -37.68
N ALA A 228 -13.48 -12.59 -37.56
CA ALA A 228 -12.30 -12.61 -38.42
C ALA A 228 -12.37 -13.80 -39.38
N GLN A 229 -13.34 -13.76 -40.30
CA GLN A 229 -13.31 -14.45 -41.59
C GLN A 229 -13.40 -13.42 -42.70
#